data_AF-S3W4G4-F1
#
_entry.id   AF-S3W4G4-F1
#
_cell.length_a   1.000
_cell.length_b   1.000
_cell.length_c   1.000
_cell.angle_alpha   90.00
_cell.angle_beta   90.00
_cell.angle_gamma   90.00
#
_symmetry.space_group_name_H-M   'P 1'
#
loop_
_entity.id
_entity.type
_entity.pdbx_description
1 polymer ?
#
loop_
_entity_poly.entity_id
_entity_poly.type
_entity_poly.pdbx_seq_one_letter_code
_entity_poly.pdbx_strand_id
1 'polypeptide(L)' 'MKKVYSSYGVRSVCKVIKLCDIRGKQEKSFRPSTTDSKHSGRIAPDLVGRRFKRLRKNEVSVSDVTYLRSSFGWIYL' A
#
# COMPACT_ATOMS: atom_id res chain seq x y z
N MET A 1 14.23 -2.55 32.21
CA MET A 1 14.84 -1.33 31.60
C MET A 1 14.26 -0.11 32.31
N LYS A 2 15.07 0.68 33.02
CA LYS A 2 14.59 1.89 33.72
C LYS A 2 14.32 2.99 32.68
N LYS A 3 13.08 3.47 32.58
CA LYS A 3 12.75 4.66 31.79
C LYS A 3 13.45 5.86 32.44
N VAL A 4 14.50 6.36 31.80
CA VAL A 4 15.15 7.61 32.19
C VAL A 4 14.25 8.73 31.69
N TYR A 5 13.47 9.34 32.58
CA TYR A 5 12.76 10.56 32.25
C TYR A 5 13.78 11.69 32.15
N SER A 6 13.71 12.47 31.07
CA SER A 6 14.44 13.72 30.95
C SER A 6 14.13 14.60 32.15
N SER A 7 15.12 15.30 32.72
CA SER A 7 14.92 16.27 33.80
C SER A 7 14.00 17.44 33.42
N TYR A 8 13.68 17.56 32.12
CA TYR A 8 12.87 18.61 31.55
C TYR A 8 11.42 18.16 31.31
N GLY A 9 10.46 19.02 31.66
CA GLY A 9 9.04 18.80 31.37
C GLY A 9 8.70 18.91 29.88
N VAL A 10 7.58 18.30 29.49
CA VAL A 10 7.10 18.20 28.09
C VAL A 10 7.06 19.57 27.38
N ARG A 11 6.62 20.63 28.07
CA ARG A 11 6.53 21.98 27.48
C ARG A 11 7.90 22.55 27.10
N SER A 12 8.91 22.34 27.95
CA SER A 12 10.28 22.80 27.69
C SER A 12 10.87 22.09 26.49
N VAL A 13 10.68 20.76 26.41
CA VAL A 13 11.11 19.95 25.26
C VAL A 13 10.43 20.40 23.97
N CYS A 14 9.11 20.61 23.98
CA CYS A 14 8.39 21.13 22.80
C CYS A 14 8.89 22.50 22.34
N LYS A 15 9.26 23.38 23.28
CA LYS A 15 9.78 24.72 22.95
C LYS A 15 11.14 24.63 22.25
N VAL A 16 12.03 23.76 22.73
CA VAL A 16 13.34 23.50 22.12
C VAL A 16 13.19 22.85 20.75
N ILE A 17 12.34 21.83 20.60
CA ILE A 17 12.06 21.18 19.30
C ILE A 17 11.60 22.22 18.26
N LYS A 18 10.72 23.15 18.64
CA LYS A 18 10.27 24.25 17.76
C LYS A 18 11.40 25.23 17.43
N LEU A 19 12.21 25.63 18.41
CA LEU A 19 13.32 26.57 18.22
C LEU A 19 14.39 25.99 17.27
N CYS A 20 14.61 24.68 17.32
CA CYS A 20 15.59 23.97 16.51
C CYS A 20 15.03 23.48 15.15
N ASP A 21 13.79 23.81 14.78
CA ASP A 21 13.06 23.28 13.60
C ASP A 21 13.13 21.73 13.48
N ILE A 22 13.12 21.03 14.62
CA ILE A 22 13.16 19.57 14.62
C ILE A 22 11.75 19.06 14.31
N ARG A 23 11.63 18.29 13.23
CA ARG A 23 10.38 17.67 12.80
C ARG A 23 10.48 16.15 12.82
N GLY A 24 9.43 15.50 13.29
CA GLY A 24 9.32 14.04 13.22
C GLY A 24 9.22 13.59 11.77
N LYS A 25 10.16 12.76 11.32
CA LYS A 25 10.08 12.11 10.01
C LYS A 25 9.09 10.96 10.11
N GLN A 26 7.85 11.18 9.69
CA GLN A 26 6.89 10.09 9.52
C GLN A 26 7.26 9.30 8.26
N GLU A 27 7.29 7.98 8.36
CA GLU A 27 7.42 7.13 7.18
C GLU A 27 6.15 7.28 6.33
N LYS A 28 6.30 7.47 5.01
CA LYS A 28 5.14 7.52 4.12
C LYS A 28 4.43 6.18 4.19
N SER A 29 3.09 6.18 4.23
CA SER A 29 2.33 4.94 4.14
C SER A 29 2.68 4.22 2.84
N PHE A 30 3.15 2.99 2.95
CA PHE A 30 3.45 2.15 1.80
C PHE A 30 2.13 1.70 1.16
N ARG A 31 1.85 2.19 -0.06
CA ARG A 31 0.75 1.70 -0.89
C ARG A 31 1.36 0.82 -1.98
N PRO A 32 1.16 -0.52 -1.94
CA PRO A 32 1.61 -1.39 -3.01
C PRO A 32 0.91 -0.99 -4.31
N SER A 33 1.68 -0.58 -5.31
CA SER A 33 1.21 -0.39 -6.68
C SER A 33 1.98 -1.35 -7.55
N THR A 34 1.46 -2.57 -7.69
CA THR A 34 2.09 -3.63 -8.51
C THR A 34 1.94 -3.37 -10.00
N THR A 35 1.03 -2.49 -10.39
CA THR A 35 0.77 -2.10 -11.78
C THR A 35 0.96 -0.61 -11.93
N ASP A 36 1.95 -0.19 -12.71
CA ASP A 36 2.07 1.20 -13.15
C ASP A 36 1.19 1.39 -14.38
N SER A 37 -0.02 1.92 -14.17
CA SER A 37 -0.94 2.26 -15.26
C SER A 37 -0.64 3.62 -15.90
N LYS A 38 0.36 4.37 -15.42
CA LYS A 38 0.71 5.71 -15.90
C LYS A 38 2.02 5.67 -16.69
N HIS A 39 2.06 4.84 -17.73
CA HIS A 39 3.21 4.73 -18.64
C HIS A 39 2.85 5.24 -20.05
N SER A 40 3.85 5.72 -20.79
CA SER A 40 3.71 6.21 -22.17
C SER A 40 3.75 5.11 -23.24
N GLY A 41 3.91 3.86 -22.81
CA GLY A 41 3.96 2.69 -23.68
C GLY A 41 2.58 2.31 -24.25
N ARG A 42 2.59 1.43 -25.26
CA ARG A 42 1.36 0.91 -25.86
C ARG A 42 0.60 0.05 -24.85
N ILE A 43 -0.62 0.47 -24.51
CA ILE A 43 -1.54 -0.32 -23.68
C ILE A 43 -2.21 -1.36 -24.57
N ALA A 44 -2.15 -2.64 -24.17
CA ALA A 44 -2.87 -3.69 -24.89
C ALA A 44 -4.39 -3.49 -24.74
N PRO A 45 -5.18 -3.61 -25.81
CA PRO A 45 -6.62 -3.45 -25.73
C PRO A 45 -7.26 -4.59 -24.91
N ASP A 46 -8.27 -4.26 -24.11
CA ASP A 46 -9.10 -5.27 -23.43
C ASP A 46 -9.97 -6.01 -24.46
N LEU A 47 -9.52 -7.22 -24.83
CA LEU A 47 -10.22 -8.07 -25.80
C LEU A 47 -11.51 -8.68 -25.24
N VAL A 48 -11.61 -8.83 -23.91
CA VAL A 48 -12.75 -9.51 -23.26
C VAL A 48 -13.86 -8.51 -22.96
N GLY A 49 -13.52 -7.32 -22.44
CA GLY A 49 -14.46 -6.24 -22.16
C GLY A 49 -15.56 -6.65 -21.19
N ARG A 50 -15.24 -7.48 -20.17
CA ARG A 50 -16.20 -8.12 -19.25
C ARG A 50 -17.31 -8.96 -19.90
N ARG A 51 -17.16 -9.33 -21.18
CA ARG A 51 -18.10 -10.23 -21.87
C ARG A 51 -17.66 -11.67 -21.65
N PHE A 52 -18.11 -12.29 -20.56
CA PHE A 52 -17.73 -13.66 -20.19
C PHE A 52 -18.57 -14.75 -20.88
N LYS A 53 -19.73 -14.38 -21.44
CA LYS A 53 -20.54 -15.30 -22.25
C LYS A 53 -19.92 -15.42 -23.65
N ARG A 54 -19.61 -16.65 -24.04
CA ARG A 54 -18.96 -17.03 -25.32
C ARG A 54 -19.69 -18.21 -25.94
N LEU A 55 -19.61 -18.32 -27.27
CA LEU A 55 -20.36 -19.32 -28.02
C LEU A 55 -19.67 -20.69 -27.97
N ARG A 56 -18.33 -20.72 -27.87
CA ARG A 56 -17.55 -21.95 -27.86
C ARG A 56 -16.69 -22.03 -26.61
N LYS A 57 -16.37 -23.26 -26.19
CA LYS A 57 -15.40 -23.51 -25.11
C LYS A 57 -14.01 -23.03 -25.54
N ASN A 58 -13.18 -22.66 -24.58
CA ASN A 58 -11.77 -22.23 -24.77
C ASN A 58 -11.57 -20.93 -25.57
N GLU A 59 -12.60 -20.08 -25.71
CA GLU A 59 -12.47 -18.74 -26.31
C GLU A 59 -11.95 -17.70 -25.31
N VAL A 60 -12.32 -17.85 -24.03
CA VAL A 60 -11.87 -16.98 -22.94
C VAL A 60 -11.70 -17.85 -21.69
N SER A 61 -10.54 -17.74 -21.05
CA SER A 61 -10.30 -18.32 -19.73
C SER A 61 -10.47 -17.24 -18.67
N VAL A 62 -11.30 -17.51 -17.66
CA VAL A 62 -11.55 -16.60 -16.53
C VAL A 62 -11.19 -17.34 -15.25
N SER A 63 -10.39 -16.70 -14.41
CA SER A 63 -10.02 -17.18 -13.08
C SER A 63 -10.04 -16.00 -12.13
N ASP A 64 -10.65 -16.16 -10.97
CA ASP A 64 -10.59 -15.19 -9.88
C ASP A 64 -9.49 -15.61 -8.90
N VAL A 65 -8.80 -14.64 -8.30
CA VAL A 65 -7.84 -14.86 -7.20
C VAL A 65 -8.41 -14.21 -5.96
N THR A 66 -8.57 -14.98 -4.89
CA THR A 66 -9.13 -14.47 -3.65
C THR A 66 -8.02 -14.14 -2.67
N TYR A 67 -8.01 -12.90 -2.17
CA TYR A 67 -7.10 -12.45 -1.13
C TYR A 67 -7.74 -12.66 0.24
N LEU A 68 -7.16 -13.55 1.04
CA LEU A 68 -7.59 -13.82 2.40
C LEU A 68 -6.62 -13.20 3.40
N ARG A 69 -7.17 -12.46 4.38
CA ARG A 69 -6.38 -11.89 5.47
C ARG A 69 -6.17 -12.94 6.56
N SER A 70 -4.91 -13.25 6.88
CA SER A 70 -4.54 -14.11 8.00
C SER A 70 -3.66 -13.39 9.02
N SER A 71 -3.44 -14.01 10.18
CA SER A 71 -2.50 -13.54 11.21
C SER A 71 -1.05 -13.47 10.70
N PHE A 72 -0.70 -14.26 9.68
CA PHE A 72 0.65 -14.33 9.11
C PHE A 72 0.85 -13.47 7.85
N GLY A 73 -0.20 -12.82 7.33
CA GLY A 73 -0.11 -12.01 6.13
C GLY A 73 -1.33 -12.08 5.22
N TRP A 74 -1.09 -11.99 3.91
CA TRP A 74 -2.07 -12.20 2.86
C TRP A 74 -1.84 -13.56 2.23
N ILE A 75 -2.90 -14.35 2.09
CA ILE A 75 -2.88 -15.67 1.43
C ILE A 75 -3.69 -15.54 0.14
N TYR A 76 -3.25 -16.26 -0.89
CA TYR A 76 -3.86 -16.30 -2.22
C TYR A 76 -4.51 -17.68 -2.43
N LEU A 77 -5.77 -17.69 -2.85
CA LEU A 77 -6.54 -18.88 -3.25
C LEU A 77 -6.95 -18.76 -4.72
#